data_AF-A0A7Y1UV94-F1
#
_entry.id   AF-A0A7Y1UV94-F1
#
_cell.length_a   1.000
_cell.length_b   1.000
_cell.length_c   1.000
_cell.angle_alpha   90.00
_cell.angle_beta   90.00
_cell.angle_gamma   90.00
#
_symmetry.space_group_name_H-M   'P 1'
#
loop_
_entity.id
_entity.type
_entity.pdbx_description
1 polymer ?
#
loop_
_entity_poly.entity_id
_entity_poly.type
_entity_poly.pdbx_seq_one_letter_code
_entity_poly.pdbx_strand_id
1 'polypeptide(L)'
;MKPSLVVHIGAPKTGTTYLQSLLWANKAHLADQGVLLPGDRQRFHFRAGADLYGDQGLERTRGPGTAGYWKKFVKAVKRSSAATVVLTDERLAGLPPSGVELVRELSDEREIHIIYGVRNLASLLPSAWQTQVRHGTKQPFLDWTKRILTSAPGDEDRPQFWERHDVADVVRRWSEAVSEPSHIHVLTVPARSAGPDELWKRFAKAGGFPSTLPVMEAPRINTTLDYAQTEFMRRVNAELADDLAHDDYRRYMRNMLSHRLMAGMEKGGGPKVPPRLRSQIDTRAGEVIDYLKNSDVDFVGDIEDLTPELGPKHNAPSDEEVLNASVEAMAALMRALAKGGRPLGADPPGQ
;
A
#
# COMPACT_ATOMS: atom_id res chain seq x y z
N MET A 1 -1.94 33.42 -3.27
CA MET A 1 -1.43 32.05 -3.49
C MET A 1 -2.62 31.17 -3.83
N LYS A 2 -2.51 30.30 -4.83
CA LYS A 2 -3.61 29.41 -5.22
C LYS A 2 -3.81 28.36 -4.12
N PRO A 3 -5.05 27.98 -3.75
CA PRO A 3 -5.27 26.89 -2.79
C PRO A 3 -4.69 25.57 -3.33
N SER A 4 -4.20 24.72 -2.45
CA SER A 4 -3.51 23.48 -2.84
C SER A 4 -4.45 22.27 -2.85
N LEU A 5 -4.18 21.33 -3.77
CA LEU A 5 -4.69 19.97 -3.77
C LEU A 5 -3.51 19.03 -3.53
N VAL A 6 -3.41 18.48 -2.31
CA VAL A 6 -2.37 17.50 -1.96
C VAL A 6 -2.90 16.10 -2.25
N VAL A 7 -2.27 15.40 -3.19
CA VAL A 7 -2.60 14.04 -3.60
C VAL A 7 -1.52 13.08 -3.10
N HIS A 8 -1.80 12.39 -2.01
CA HIS A 8 -0.93 11.34 -1.49
C HIS A 8 -1.25 10.00 -2.17
N ILE A 9 -0.38 9.61 -3.11
CA ILE A 9 -0.62 8.52 -4.07
C ILE A 9 -0.10 7.16 -3.60
N GLY A 10 0.63 7.08 -2.49
CA GLY A 10 1.25 5.84 -2.00
C GLY A 10 2.76 5.99 -1.86
N ALA A 11 3.61 5.03 -2.23
CA ALA A 11 3.24 3.70 -2.76
C ALA A 11 2.60 2.78 -1.69
N PRO A 12 1.97 1.66 -2.07
CA PRO A 12 1.68 0.61 -1.10
C PRO A 12 2.94 0.21 -0.31
N LYS A 13 2.77 -0.10 0.99
CA LYS A 13 3.86 -0.53 1.90
C LYS A 13 4.89 0.54 2.28
N THR A 14 4.57 1.80 2.08
CA THR A 14 5.39 2.95 2.51
C THR A 14 4.84 3.68 3.73
N GLY A 15 4.00 3.01 4.53
CA GLY A 15 3.39 3.59 5.73
C GLY A 15 2.08 4.36 5.47
N THR A 16 1.48 4.18 4.29
CA THR A 16 0.22 4.82 3.90
C THR A 16 -0.91 4.61 4.91
N THR A 17 -1.06 3.40 5.45
CA THR A 17 -2.06 3.11 6.49
C THR A 17 -1.86 3.95 7.75
N TYR A 18 -0.61 4.16 8.18
CA TYR A 18 -0.28 5.00 9.34
C TYR A 18 -0.64 6.46 9.05
N LEU A 19 -0.16 7.01 7.93
CA LEU A 19 -0.42 8.39 7.51
C LEU A 19 -1.91 8.68 7.32
N GLN A 20 -2.62 7.80 6.61
CA GLN A 20 -4.07 7.92 6.41
C GLN A 20 -4.81 7.84 7.75
N SER A 21 -4.42 6.94 8.65
CA SER A 21 -5.04 6.84 9.98
C SER A 21 -4.88 8.14 10.79
N LEU A 22 -3.69 8.75 10.78
CA LEU A 22 -3.47 10.03 11.45
C LEU A 22 -4.31 11.16 10.86
N LEU A 23 -4.32 11.26 9.52
CA LEU A 23 -5.14 12.25 8.81
C LEU A 23 -6.63 12.14 9.18
N TRP A 24 -7.18 10.92 9.18
CA TRP A 24 -8.60 10.72 9.49
C TRP A 24 -8.92 10.85 10.98
N ALA A 25 -8.02 10.45 11.86
CA ALA A 25 -8.17 10.63 13.31
C ALA A 25 -8.15 12.12 13.70
N ASN A 26 -7.40 12.95 12.97
CA ASN A 26 -7.24 14.38 13.25
C ASN A 26 -8.01 15.27 12.26
N LYS A 27 -9.00 14.73 11.55
CA LYS A 27 -9.74 15.44 10.50
C LYS A 27 -10.33 16.78 10.97
N ALA A 28 -10.92 16.82 12.17
CA ALA A 28 -11.52 18.04 12.73
C ALA A 28 -10.45 19.11 13.01
N HIS A 29 -9.37 18.71 13.69
CA HIS A 29 -8.22 19.59 13.96
C HIS A 29 -7.58 20.13 12.67
N LEU A 30 -7.41 19.28 11.66
CA LEU A 30 -6.91 19.70 10.35
C LEU A 30 -7.85 20.70 9.65
N ALA A 31 -9.17 20.52 9.77
CA ALA A 31 -10.14 21.45 9.20
C ALA A 31 -10.05 22.84 9.83
N ASP A 32 -9.83 22.93 11.16
CA ASP A 32 -9.60 24.20 11.86
C ASP A 32 -8.31 24.91 11.38
N GLN A 33 -7.36 24.16 10.82
CA GLN A 33 -6.13 24.67 10.21
C GLN A 33 -6.26 24.90 8.69
N GLY A 34 -7.48 24.87 8.13
CA GLY A 34 -7.72 25.12 6.71
C GLY A 34 -7.40 23.93 5.80
N VAL A 35 -7.30 22.71 6.34
CA VAL A 35 -7.05 21.47 5.60
C VAL A 35 -8.34 20.62 5.55
N LEU A 36 -8.89 20.44 4.35
CA LEU A 36 -10.09 19.64 4.12
C LEU A 36 -9.76 18.22 3.67
N LEU A 37 -10.37 17.24 4.34
CA LEU A 37 -10.50 15.86 3.85
C LEU A 37 -11.94 15.61 3.40
N PRO A 38 -12.23 15.59 2.08
CA PRO A 38 -13.57 15.34 1.57
C PRO A 38 -14.11 13.96 1.97
N GLY A 39 -15.39 13.90 2.34
CA GLY A 39 -16.06 12.66 2.73
C GLY A 39 -16.10 12.41 4.24
N ASP A 40 -16.76 11.35 4.67
CA ASP A 40 -16.99 11.05 6.09
C ASP A 40 -15.84 10.26 6.74
N ARG A 41 -15.23 9.35 5.98
CA ARG A 41 -14.21 8.39 6.44
C ARG A 41 -13.27 8.05 5.30
N GLN A 42 -12.13 7.42 5.61
CA GLN A 42 -11.13 6.92 4.65
C GLN A 42 -11.72 6.15 3.46
N ARG A 43 -12.80 5.39 3.67
CA ARG A 43 -13.53 4.68 2.62
C ARG A 43 -14.01 5.58 1.47
N PHE A 44 -14.22 6.88 1.72
CA PHE A 44 -14.62 7.83 0.69
C PHE A 44 -13.49 8.08 -0.31
N HIS A 45 -12.26 8.36 0.16
CA HIS A 45 -11.09 8.46 -0.72
C HIS A 45 -10.83 7.14 -1.43
N PHE A 46 -11.01 6.01 -0.73
CA PHE A 46 -10.94 4.70 -1.38
C PHE A 46 -11.90 4.60 -2.55
N ARG A 47 -13.18 4.92 -2.37
CA ARG A 47 -14.15 4.82 -3.47
C ARG A 47 -13.84 5.82 -4.59
N ALA A 48 -13.41 7.04 -4.27
CA ALA A 48 -13.03 8.04 -5.26
C ALA A 48 -11.82 7.61 -6.10
N GLY A 49 -10.76 7.11 -5.47
CA GLY A 49 -9.58 6.60 -6.17
C GLY A 49 -9.87 5.33 -6.98
N ALA A 50 -10.81 4.48 -6.53
CA ALA A 50 -11.27 3.32 -7.28
C ALA A 50 -12.07 3.71 -8.53
N ASP A 51 -12.93 4.71 -8.42
CA ASP A 51 -13.81 5.18 -9.49
C ASP A 51 -13.00 5.69 -10.70
N LEU A 52 -11.84 6.30 -10.44
CA LEU A 52 -10.89 6.73 -11.48
C LEU A 52 -10.39 5.61 -12.40
N TYR A 53 -10.51 4.34 -12.00
CA TYR A 53 -10.24 3.19 -12.88
C TYR A 53 -11.44 2.80 -13.75
N GLY A 54 -12.67 3.04 -13.28
CA GLY A 54 -13.90 2.73 -14.01
C GLY A 54 -14.02 3.54 -15.30
N ASP A 55 -13.73 4.83 -15.21
CA ASP A 55 -13.73 5.76 -16.35
C ASP A 55 -12.67 5.42 -17.42
N GLN A 56 -11.84 4.39 -17.16
CA GLN A 56 -10.78 3.90 -18.04
C GLN A 56 -11.10 2.52 -18.64
N GLY A 57 -12.34 2.04 -18.49
CA GLY A 57 -12.73 0.69 -18.89
C GLY A 57 -12.17 -0.41 -17.98
N LEU A 58 -11.54 -0.07 -16.85
CA LEU A 58 -10.96 -1.01 -15.88
C LEU A 58 -11.97 -1.33 -14.77
N GLU A 59 -13.20 -1.72 -15.16
CA GLU A 59 -14.31 -1.99 -14.23
C GLU A 59 -13.98 -3.05 -13.18
N ARG A 60 -13.14 -4.04 -13.53
CA ARG A 60 -12.65 -5.05 -12.58
C ARG A 60 -11.78 -4.44 -11.46
N THR A 61 -10.98 -3.44 -11.79
CA THR A 61 -10.11 -2.72 -10.84
C THR A 61 -10.91 -1.72 -10.01
N ARG A 62 -11.92 -1.09 -10.62
CA ARG A 62 -12.86 -0.17 -9.97
C ARG A 62 -13.64 -0.85 -8.84
N GLY A 63 -14.18 -2.05 -9.09
CA GLY A 63 -14.98 -2.80 -8.13
C GLY A 63 -16.38 -2.21 -7.88
N PRO A 64 -17.27 -2.94 -7.17
CA PRO A 64 -18.66 -2.54 -7.00
C PRO A 64 -18.85 -1.37 -6.01
N GLY A 65 -19.88 -0.56 -6.22
CA GLY A 65 -20.32 0.49 -5.27
C GLY A 65 -19.44 1.74 -5.21
N THR A 66 -18.60 1.96 -6.22
CA THR A 66 -17.63 3.06 -6.33
C THR A 66 -18.06 4.14 -7.33
N ALA A 67 -19.06 3.85 -8.19
CA ALA A 67 -19.55 4.74 -9.24
C ALA A 67 -19.86 6.15 -8.72
N GLY A 68 -19.30 7.16 -9.38
CA GLY A 68 -19.57 8.57 -9.14
C GLY A 68 -18.95 9.14 -7.86
N TYR A 69 -18.11 8.39 -7.16
CA TYR A 69 -17.35 8.92 -6.02
C TYR A 69 -16.27 9.91 -6.47
N TRP A 70 -15.69 9.75 -7.66
CA TRP A 70 -14.76 10.75 -8.21
C TRP A 70 -15.49 12.08 -8.44
N LYS A 71 -16.66 12.05 -9.09
CA LYS A 71 -17.49 13.25 -9.30
C LYS A 71 -17.89 13.92 -7.97
N LYS A 72 -18.17 13.14 -6.91
CA LYS A 72 -18.42 13.68 -5.57
C LYS A 72 -17.19 14.36 -4.97
N PHE A 73 -16.01 13.78 -5.16
CA PHE A 73 -14.74 14.38 -4.72
C PHE A 73 -14.48 15.70 -5.46
N VAL A 74 -14.58 15.72 -6.78
CA VAL A 74 -14.44 16.95 -7.61
C VAL A 74 -15.40 18.05 -7.15
N LYS A 75 -16.67 17.71 -6.90
CA LYS A 75 -17.65 18.67 -6.38
C LYS A 75 -17.26 19.26 -5.01
N ALA A 76 -16.63 18.47 -4.15
CA ALA A 76 -16.13 18.95 -2.87
C ALA A 76 -14.92 19.87 -3.03
N VAL A 77 -13.99 19.54 -3.94
CA VAL A 77 -12.81 20.36 -4.27
C VAL A 77 -13.23 21.76 -4.74
N LYS A 78 -14.16 21.82 -5.71
CA LYS A 78 -14.63 23.08 -6.33
C LYS A 78 -15.46 23.97 -5.38
N ARG A 79 -16.12 23.39 -4.39
CA ARG A 79 -16.95 24.14 -3.42
C ARG A 79 -16.18 24.60 -2.18
N SER A 80 -14.99 24.06 -1.96
CA SER A 80 -14.23 24.30 -0.75
C SER A 80 -13.47 25.63 -0.81
N SER A 81 -13.54 26.42 0.26
CA SER A 81 -12.67 27.57 0.48
C SER A 81 -11.42 27.23 1.31
N ALA A 82 -11.22 25.95 1.66
CA ALA A 82 -10.07 25.51 2.44
C ALA A 82 -8.77 25.78 1.68
N ALA A 83 -7.72 26.16 2.41
CA ALA A 83 -6.39 26.41 1.85
C ALA A 83 -5.82 25.14 1.20
N THR A 84 -6.02 23.99 1.83
CA THR A 84 -5.57 22.68 1.33
C THR A 84 -6.74 21.71 1.25
N VAL A 85 -6.86 20.98 0.14
CA VAL A 85 -7.71 19.79 0.04
C VAL A 85 -6.81 18.57 -0.13
N VAL A 86 -7.13 17.48 0.57
CA VAL A 86 -6.32 16.25 0.54
C VAL A 86 -7.09 15.13 -0.16
N LEU A 87 -6.42 14.45 -1.09
CA LEU A 87 -6.79 13.13 -1.58
C LEU A 87 -5.70 12.15 -1.13
N THR A 88 -6.09 11.00 -0.57
CA THR A 88 -5.10 9.98 -0.19
C THR A 88 -5.63 8.58 -0.43
N ASP A 89 -4.94 7.84 -1.30
CA ASP A 89 -5.16 6.42 -1.57
C ASP A 89 -3.95 5.86 -2.32
N GLU A 90 -3.38 4.75 -1.82
CA GLU A 90 -2.15 4.17 -2.38
C GLU A 90 -2.32 3.50 -3.74
N ARG A 91 -3.55 3.28 -4.22
CA ARG A 91 -3.78 2.75 -5.56
C ARG A 91 -3.51 3.80 -6.62
N LEU A 92 -3.62 5.09 -6.29
CA LEU A 92 -3.37 6.18 -7.21
C LEU A 92 -1.95 6.11 -7.80
N ALA A 93 -0.95 5.59 -7.07
CA ALA A 93 0.38 5.37 -7.61
C ALA A 93 0.38 4.60 -8.94
N GLY A 94 -0.55 3.65 -9.11
CA GLY A 94 -0.69 2.83 -10.32
C GLY A 94 -1.80 3.28 -11.25
N LEU A 95 -2.28 4.52 -11.15
CA LEU A 95 -3.34 5.02 -12.01
C LEU A 95 -2.82 5.22 -13.44
N PRO A 96 -3.51 4.75 -14.51
CA PRO A 96 -3.03 4.94 -15.88
C PRO A 96 -2.97 6.44 -16.25
N PRO A 97 -2.23 6.83 -17.31
CA PRO A 97 -2.08 8.23 -17.71
C PRO A 97 -3.40 8.99 -17.86
N SER A 98 -4.41 8.33 -18.42
CA SER A 98 -5.76 8.88 -18.58
C SER A 98 -6.52 9.09 -17.27
N GLY A 99 -6.20 8.35 -16.20
CA GLY A 99 -6.71 8.64 -14.86
C GLY A 99 -5.94 9.78 -14.19
N VAL A 100 -4.63 9.91 -14.46
CA VAL A 100 -3.82 11.06 -14.00
C VAL A 100 -4.33 12.36 -14.62
N GLU A 101 -4.72 12.32 -15.90
CA GLU A 101 -5.38 13.42 -16.60
C GLU A 101 -6.64 13.91 -15.85
N LEU A 102 -7.50 12.99 -15.38
CA LEU A 102 -8.69 13.37 -14.60
C LEU A 102 -8.33 14.12 -13.30
N VAL A 103 -7.19 13.82 -12.69
CA VAL A 103 -6.68 14.58 -11.53
C VAL A 103 -6.11 15.93 -11.97
N ARG A 104 -5.39 15.98 -13.09
CA ARG A 104 -4.84 17.20 -13.70
C ARG A 104 -5.93 18.21 -14.05
N GLU A 105 -7.14 17.79 -14.41
CA GLU A 105 -8.29 18.68 -14.65
C GLU A 105 -8.63 19.58 -13.44
N LEU A 106 -8.19 19.22 -12.22
CA LEU A 106 -8.36 20.04 -11.02
C LEU A 106 -7.30 21.14 -10.89
N SER A 107 -6.30 21.18 -11.79
CA SER A 107 -5.20 22.15 -11.77
C SER A 107 -5.67 23.58 -12.02
N ASP A 108 -6.82 23.79 -12.67
CA ASP A 108 -7.44 25.11 -12.81
C ASP A 108 -7.99 25.63 -11.49
N GLU A 109 -8.47 24.71 -10.64
CA GLU A 109 -9.09 25.02 -9.35
C GLU A 109 -8.03 25.17 -8.25
N ARG A 110 -7.00 24.32 -8.27
CA ARG A 110 -6.02 24.20 -7.19
C ARG A 110 -4.62 23.87 -7.71
N GLU A 111 -3.61 24.35 -6.99
CA GLU A 111 -2.22 23.96 -7.23
C GLU A 111 -2.02 22.52 -6.76
N ILE A 112 -1.63 21.61 -7.65
CA ILE A 112 -1.54 20.19 -7.37
C ILE A 112 -0.16 19.86 -6.82
N HIS A 113 -0.12 19.20 -5.67
CA HIS A 113 1.08 18.62 -5.07
C HIS A 113 0.90 17.11 -4.96
N ILE A 114 1.88 16.34 -5.40
CA ILE A 114 1.87 14.88 -5.34
C ILE A 114 2.81 14.43 -4.22
N ILE A 115 2.33 13.55 -3.33
CA ILE A 115 3.17 12.92 -2.31
C ILE A 115 3.31 11.44 -2.63
N TYR A 116 4.55 11.00 -2.85
CA TYR A 116 4.89 9.61 -3.19
C TYR A 116 5.98 9.07 -2.27
N GLY A 117 5.67 8.00 -1.56
CA GLY A 117 6.59 7.29 -0.67
C GLY A 117 7.43 6.25 -1.42
N VAL A 118 8.69 6.12 -1.01
CA VAL A 118 9.68 5.16 -1.50
C VAL A 118 10.31 4.43 -0.32
N ARG A 119 10.57 3.13 -0.48
CA ARG A 119 11.10 2.26 0.57
C ARG A 119 12.23 1.41 0.00
N ASN A 120 13.27 1.15 0.77
CA ASN A 120 14.32 0.22 0.36
C ASN A 120 13.74 -1.14 -0.06
N LEU A 121 14.29 -1.70 -1.14
CA LEU A 121 13.79 -2.93 -1.74
C LEU A 121 13.90 -4.12 -0.79
N ALA A 122 14.91 -4.15 0.10
CA ALA A 122 15.16 -5.27 1.01
C ALA A 122 14.00 -5.49 1.99
N SER A 123 13.32 -4.42 2.40
CA SER A 123 12.17 -4.48 3.29
C SER A 123 10.82 -4.36 2.54
N LEU A 124 10.80 -3.78 1.35
CA LEU A 124 9.62 -3.69 0.49
C LEU A 124 9.23 -5.06 -0.10
N LEU A 125 10.19 -5.80 -0.68
CA LEU A 125 9.93 -7.06 -1.37
C LEU A 125 9.26 -8.11 -0.47
N PRO A 126 9.75 -8.38 0.76
CA PRO A 126 9.05 -9.25 1.69
C PRO A 126 7.61 -8.80 1.99
N SER A 127 7.42 -7.50 2.26
CA SER A 127 6.10 -6.95 2.60
C SER A 127 5.09 -7.05 1.46
N ALA A 128 5.57 -6.82 0.23
CA ALA A 128 4.79 -6.94 -0.99
C ALA A 128 4.42 -8.40 -1.27
N TRP A 129 5.38 -9.33 -1.18
CA TRP A 129 5.11 -10.76 -1.35
C TRP A 129 4.08 -11.28 -0.35
N GLN A 130 4.24 -10.99 0.94
CA GLN A 130 3.27 -11.39 1.97
C GLN A 130 1.85 -10.88 1.69
N THR A 131 1.74 -9.75 1.01
CA THR A 131 0.44 -9.19 0.60
C THR A 131 -0.11 -9.92 -0.61
N GLN A 132 0.74 -10.26 -1.59
CA GLN A 132 0.32 -11.09 -2.72
C GLN A 132 -0.11 -12.49 -2.27
N VAL A 133 0.50 -13.07 -1.23
CA VAL A 133 0.03 -14.35 -0.68
C VAL A 133 -1.37 -14.20 -0.10
N ARG A 134 -1.68 -13.10 0.58
CA ARG A 134 -3.07 -12.85 1.06
C ARG A 134 -4.05 -12.69 -0.10
N HIS A 135 -3.56 -12.26 -1.25
CA HIS A 135 -4.33 -12.13 -2.48
C HIS A 135 -4.31 -13.39 -3.37
N GLY A 136 -3.72 -14.49 -2.90
CA GLY A 136 -3.80 -15.79 -3.59
C GLY A 136 -2.58 -16.22 -4.38
N THR A 137 -1.44 -15.51 -4.32
CA THR A 137 -0.25 -16.03 -5.00
C THR A 137 0.18 -17.36 -4.40
N LYS A 138 0.52 -18.30 -5.27
CA LYS A 138 1.14 -19.60 -4.94
C LYS A 138 2.66 -19.60 -5.13
N GLN A 139 3.23 -18.51 -5.65
CA GLN A 139 4.65 -18.45 -5.97
C GLN A 139 5.52 -18.35 -4.71
N PRO A 140 6.54 -19.23 -4.53
CA PRO A 140 7.49 -19.13 -3.42
C PRO A 140 8.21 -17.77 -3.40
N PHE A 141 8.55 -17.28 -2.20
CA PHE A 141 9.12 -15.94 -2.01
C PHE A 141 10.37 -15.68 -2.86
N LEU A 142 11.28 -16.65 -2.89
CA LEU A 142 12.52 -16.58 -3.65
C LEU A 142 12.27 -16.41 -5.16
N ASP A 143 11.39 -17.22 -5.73
CA ASP A 143 11.12 -17.23 -7.17
C ASP A 143 10.37 -15.97 -7.57
N TRP A 144 9.44 -15.55 -6.71
CA TRP A 144 8.76 -14.27 -6.85
C TRP A 144 9.77 -13.11 -6.85
N THR A 145 10.68 -13.09 -5.87
CA THR A 145 11.70 -12.04 -5.73
C THR A 145 12.64 -11.98 -6.94
N LYS A 146 13.11 -13.15 -7.42
CA LYS A 146 13.91 -13.23 -8.64
C LYS A 146 13.16 -12.62 -9.82
N ARG A 147 11.90 -13.04 -10.04
CA ARG A 147 11.06 -12.51 -11.13
C ARG A 147 10.91 -10.99 -11.07
N ILE A 148 10.70 -10.42 -9.88
CA ILE A 148 10.62 -8.96 -9.71
C ILE A 148 11.95 -8.28 -10.09
N LEU A 149 13.07 -8.79 -9.59
CA LEU A 149 14.37 -8.13 -9.77
C LEU A 149 14.90 -8.24 -11.22
N THR A 150 14.56 -9.32 -11.92
CA THR A 150 15.03 -9.57 -13.29
C THR A 150 14.13 -9.00 -14.38
N SER A 151 12.91 -8.56 -14.07
CA SER A 151 12.02 -7.95 -15.08
C SER A 151 12.47 -6.53 -15.45
N ALA A 152 12.42 -6.17 -16.73
CA ALA A 152 12.73 -4.84 -17.24
C ALA A 152 11.46 -4.06 -17.64
N PRO A 153 11.55 -2.71 -17.74
CA PRO A 153 10.52 -1.93 -18.41
C PRO A 153 10.31 -2.42 -19.86
N GLY A 154 9.05 -2.61 -20.26
CA GLY A 154 8.68 -3.06 -21.60
C GLY A 154 8.49 -4.57 -21.76
N ASP A 155 8.89 -5.38 -20.77
CA ASP A 155 8.60 -6.81 -20.77
C ASP A 155 7.08 -7.07 -20.81
N GLU A 156 6.60 -7.96 -21.69
CA GLU A 156 5.17 -8.30 -21.80
C GLU A 156 4.62 -8.82 -20.46
N ASP A 157 5.40 -9.63 -19.74
CA ASP A 157 5.05 -10.21 -18.44
C ASP A 157 5.56 -9.39 -17.25
N ARG A 158 5.78 -8.07 -17.43
CA ARG A 158 6.30 -7.21 -16.35
C ARG A 158 5.38 -7.32 -15.11
N PRO A 159 5.93 -7.64 -13.93
CA PRO A 159 5.12 -7.79 -12.74
C PRO A 159 4.37 -6.49 -12.39
N GLN A 160 3.07 -6.60 -12.11
CA GLN A 160 2.20 -5.49 -11.65
C GLN A 160 2.74 -4.77 -10.39
N PHE A 161 3.67 -5.40 -9.68
CA PHE A 161 4.45 -4.75 -8.62
C PHE A 161 5.04 -3.42 -9.10
N TRP A 162 5.61 -3.37 -10.31
CA TRP A 162 6.29 -2.19 -10.82
C TRP A 162 5.35 -1.04 -11.20
N GLU A 163 4.08 -1.30 -11.49
CA GLU A 163 3.08 -0.25 -11.80
C GLU A 163 2.96 0.81 -10.69
N ARG A 164 3.32 0.47 -9.45
CA ARG A 164 3.19 1.34 -8.26
C ARG A 164 4.51 1.62 -7.55
N HIS A 165 5.59 0.92 -7.91
CA HIS A 165 6.87 0.96 -7.19
C HIS A 165 8.06 1.29 -8.08
N ASP A 166 7.90 1.31 -9.42
CA ASP A 166 8.91 1.88 -10.31
C ASP A 166 8.91 3.40 -10.11
N VAL A 167 9.90 3.90 -9.37
CA VAL A 167 9.98 5.30 -8.96
C VAL A 167 10.03 6.22 -10.18
N ALA A 168 10.85 5.88 -11.18
CA ALA A 168 11.00 6.70 -12.38
C ALA A 168 9.72 6.74 -13.20
N ASP A 169 9.06 5.59 -13.38
CA ASP A 169 7.80 5.53 -14.13
C ASP A 169 6.66 6.28 -13.40
N VAL A 170 6.51 6.07 -12.09
CA VAL A 170 5.48 6.73 -11.28
C VAL A 170 5.69 8.25 -11.28
N VAL A 171 6.91 8.73 -11.00
CA VAL A 171 7.22 10.16 -10.99
C VAL A 171 6.95 10.77 -12.36
N ARG A 172 7.52 10.22 -13.43
CA ARG A 172 7.30 10.71 -14.81
C ARG A 172 5.82 10.82 -15.17
N ARG A 173 5.03 9.78 -14.84
CA ARG A 173 3.60 9.75 -15.12
C ARG A 173 2.84 10.82 -14.33
N TRP A 174 3.19 11.03 -13.06
CA TRP A 174 2.52 12.02 -12.21
C TRP A 174 3.04 13.45 -12.42
N SER A 175 4.21 13.64 -13.05
CA SER A 175 4.69 14.95 -13.51
C SER A 175 3.71 15.65 -14.44
N GLU A 176 2.96 14.90 -15.24
CA GLU A 176 1.93 15.46 -16.11
C GLU A 176 0.80 16.15 -15.32
N ALA A 177 0.59 15.81 -14.04
CA ALA A 177 -0.48 16.41 -13.22
C ALA A 177 -0.08 17.72 -12.53
N VAL A 178 1.20 18.10 -12.53
CA VAL A 178 1.71 19.25 -11.78
C VAL A 178 2.32 20.30 -12.71
N SER A 179 2.37 21.55 -12.23
CA SER A 179 2.95 22.67 -12.98
C SER A 179 4.47 22.68 -12.98
N GLU A 180 5.10 22.10 -11.96
CA GLU A 180 6.55 22.09 -11.78
C GLU A 180 7.01 20.79 -11.07
N PRO A 181 8.21 20.28 -11.38
CA PRO A 181 8.73 19.05 -10.77
C PRO A 181 8.81 19.08 -9.24
N SER A 182 9.10 20.25 -8.65
CA SER A 182 9.15 20.52 -7.21
C SER A 182 7.81 20.28 -6.48
N HIS A 183 6.69 20.19 -7.20
CA HIS A 183 5.39 19.79 -6.64
C HIS A 183 5.22 18.27 -6.53
N ILE A 184 6.21 17.48 -6.92
CA ILE A 184 6.28 16.06 -6.59
C ILE A 184 7.19 15.91 -5.39
N HIS A 185 6.61 15.51 -4.27
CA HIS A 185 7.31 15.24 -3.03
C HIS A 185 7.57 13.74 -2.89
N VAL A 186 8.83 13.34 -2.98
CA VAL A 186 9.25 11.94 -2.83
C VAL A 186 9.76 11.69 -1.42
N LEU A 187 9.03 10.89 -0.65
CA LEU A 187 9.31 10.64 0.77
C LEU A 187 9.97 9.29 0.95
N THR A 188 11.10 9.22 1.64
CA THR A 188 11.64 7.91 2.04
C THR A 188 10.95 7.41 3.32
N VAL A 189 10.67 6.11 3.36
CA VAL A 189 10.29 5.44 4.62
C VAL A 189 11.52 5.43 5.51
N PRO A 190 11.46 6.05 6.70
CA PRO A 190 12.64 6.16 7.54
C PRO A 190 13.10 4.81 8.07
N ALA A 191 14.41 4.67 8.31
CA ALA A 191 14.97 3.57 9.05
C ALA A 191 14.31 3.40 10.43
N ARG A 192 14.32 2.18 10.99
CA ARG A 192 13.72 1.90 12.30
C ARG A 192 14.37 2.66 13.47
N SER A 193 15.61 3.09 13.28
CA SER A 193 16.34 3.94 14.23
C SER A 193 15.78 5.36 14.29
N ALA A 194 15.07 5.80 13.24
CA ALA A 194 14.38 7.07 13.28
C ALA A 194 13.20 7.01 14.26
N GLY A 195 12.89 8.16 14.87
CA GLY A 195 11.77 8.27 15.81
C GLY A 195 10.43 7.79 15.20
N PRO A 196 9.49 7.31 16.03
CA PRO A 196 8.23 6.72 15.57
C PRO A 196 7.34 7.70 14.78
N ASP A 197 7.59 9.00 14.91
CA ASP A 197 6.86 10.09 14.26
C ASP A 197 7.58 10.65 13.01
N GLU A 198 8.77 10.16 12.67
CA GLU A 198 9.58 10.71 11.57
C GLU A 198 8.85 10.68 10.22
N LEU A 199 8.16 9.58 9.91
CA LEU A 199 7.37 9.48 8.69
C LEU A 199 6.25 10.54 8.64
N TRP A 200 5.63 10.84 9.80
CA TRP A 200 4.63 11.90 9.87
C TRP A 200 5.27 13.28 9.66
N LYS A 201 6.43 13.56 10.26
CA LYS A 201 7.14 14.83 10.07
C LYS A 201 7.49 15.09 8.60
N ARG A 202 8.00 14.08 7.90
CA ARG A 202 8.28 14.14 6.45
C ARG A 202 7.01 14.41 5.65
N PHE A 203 5.94 13.68 5.97
CA PHE A 203 4.63 13.88 5.34
C PHE A 203 4.01 15.26 5.59
N ALA A 204 4.12 15.75 6.82
CA ALA A 204 3.63 17.07 7.21
C ALA A 204 4.41 18.18 6.49
N LYS A 205 5.73 18.06 6.40
CA LYS A 205 6.57 18.98 5.63
C LYS A 205 6.16 19.02 4.16
N ALA A 206 6.04 17.86 3.51
CA ALA A 206 5.70 17.74 2.10
C ALA A 206 4.29 18.29 1.76
N GLY A 207 3.31 18.03 2.62
CA GLY A 207 1.92 18.44 2.38
C GLY A 207 1.52 19.78 3.01
N GLY A 208 2.44 20.49 3.67
CA GLY A 208 2.14 21.72 4.40
C GLY A 208 1.18 21.51 5.58
N PHE A 209 1.24 20.36 6.24
CA PHE A 209 0.41 20.05 7.41
C PHE A 209 1.11 20.45 8.72
N PRO A 210 0.36 20.60 9.83
CA PRO A 210 0.95 20.73 11.16
C PRO A 210 1.88 19.55 11.48
N SER A 211 3.10 19.85 11.92
CA SER A 211 4.09 18.83 12.29
C SER A 211 3.69 18.06 13.56
N THR A 212 2.86 18.65 14.41
CA THR A 212 2.30 18.05 15.61
C THR A 212 0.80 17.84 15.45
N LEU A 213 0.31 16.68 15.91
CA LEU A 213 -1.11 16.36 15.95
C LEU A 213 -1.55 16.02 17.37
N PRO A 214 -2.81 16.34 17.76
CA PRO A 214 -3.37 15.94 19.05
C PRO A 214 -3.37 14.42 19.26
N VAL A 215 -3.64 13.64 18.20
CA VAL A 215 -3.63 12.18 18.24
C VAL A 215 -2.52 11.66 17.35
N MET A 216 -1.46 11.11 17.97
CA MET A 216 -0.33 10.48 17.29
C MET A 216 -0.43 8.95 17.24
N GLU A 217 -1.33 8.34 18.01
CA GLU A 217 -1.53 6.91 18.00
C GLU A 217 -2.48 6.51 16.87
N ALA A 218 -1.93 5.98 15.77
CA ALA A 218 -2.74 5.34 14.75
C ALA A 218 -3.36 4.04 15.32
N PRO A 219 -4.65 3.74 15.05
CA PRO A 219 -5.25 2.47 15.40
C PRO A 219 -4.39 1.32 14.85
N ARG A 220 -3.82 0.50 15.75
CA ARG A 220 -2.98 -0.63 15.36
C ARG A 220 -3.84 -1.74 14.77
N ILE A 221 -4.01 -1.72 13.45
CA ILE A 221 -4.68 -2.79 12.70
C ILE A 221 -3.76 -3.24 11.57
N ASN A 222 -2.64 -3.89 11.90
CA ASN A 222 -1.89 -4.66 10.92
C ASN A 222 -1.09 -5.76 11.62
N THR A 223 -1.70 -6.94 11.75
CA THR A 223 -0.98 -8.14 12.15
C THR A 223 -0.22 -8.67 10.93
N THR A 224 1.06 -8.28 10.82
CA THR A 224 1.96 -8.90 9.85
C THR A 224 2.14 -10.37 10.22
N LEU A 225 2.04 -11.25 9.22
CA LEU A 225 2.33 -12.67 9.41
C LEU A 225 3.84 -12.85 9.50
N ASP A 226 4.32 -13.84 10.23
CA ASP A 226 5.72 -14.27 10.10
C ASP A 226 5.90 -15.09 8.80
N TYR A 227 7.12 -15.58 8.58
CA TYR A 227 7.42 -16.33 7.35
C TYR A 227 6.73 -17.70 7.32
N ALA A 228 6.76 -18.48 8.40
CA ALA A 228 6.12 -19.81 8.46
C ALA A 228 4.61 -19.73 8.23
N GLN A 229 3.94 -18.77 8.87
CA GLN A 229 2.53 -18.47 8.67
C GLN A 229 2.21 -18.04 7.23
N THR A 230 3.08 -17.22 6.62
CA THR A 230 2.89 -16.81 5.22
C THR A 230 3.06 -18.01 4.29
N GLU A 231 4.05 -18.86 4.54
CA GLU A 231 4.34 -20.03 3.72
C GLU A 231 3.22 -21.10 3.84
N PHE A 232 2.69 -21.32 5.04
CA PHE A 232 1.47 -22.11 5.24
C PHE A 232 0.32 -21.61 4.37
N MET A 233 0.04 -20.30 4.43
CA MET A 233 -1.01 -19.69 3.63
C MET A 233 -0.76 -19.82 2.12
N ARG A 234 0.49 -19.69 1.67
CA ARG A 234 0.85 -19.92 0.26
C ARG A 234 0.58 -21.36 -0.17
N ARG A 235 0.88 -22.35 0.69
CA ARG A 235 0.57 -23.77 0.42
C ARG A 235 -0.94 -23.98 0.33
N VAL A 236 -1.73 -23.39 1.24
CA VAL A 236 -3.20 -23.39 1.14
C VAL A 236 -3.69 -22.81 -0.19
N ASN A 237 -3.11 -21.69 -0.65
CA ASN A 237 -3.47 -21.12 -1.95
C ASN A 237 -3.17 -22.05 -3.12
N ALA A 238 -2.12 -22.87 -3.02
CA ALA A 238 -1.76 -23.83 -4.06
C ALA A 238 -2.77 -24.98 -4.12
N GLU A 239 -3.26 -25.45 -2.96
CA GLU A 239 -4.30 -26.48 -2.87
C GLU A 239 -5.68 -25.97 -3.34
N LEU A 240 -6.00 -24.70 -3.07
CA LEU A 240 -7.31 -24.11 -3.41
C LEU A 240 -7.40 -23.55 -4.84
N ALA A 241 -6.32 -23.62 -5.62
CA ALA A 241 -6.13 -22.81 -6.83
C ALA A 241 -7.21 -23.01 -7.91
N ASP A 242 -7.86 -24.18 -7.92
CA ASP A 242 -8.84 -24.57 -8.96
C ASP A 242 -10.27 -24.74 -8.43
N ASP A 243 -10.50 -24.66 -7.11
CA ASP A 243 -11.75 -25.08 -6.48
C ASP A 243 -12.66 -23.93 -6.03
N LEU A 244 -12.17 -22.68 -6.02
CA LEU A 244 -12.90 -21.54 -5.47
C LEU A 244 -12.97 -20.36 -6.44
N ALA A 245 -14.19 -19.83 -6.61
CA ALA A 245 -14.37 -18.53 -7.23
C ALA A 245 -13.63 -17.46 -6.42
N HIS A 246 -13.10 -16.46 -7.13
CA HIS A 246 -12.22 -15.42 -6.55
C HIS A 246 -12.85 -14.67 -5.35
N ASP A 247 -14.16 -14.45 -5.37
CA ASP A 247 -14.87 -13.75 -4.29
C ASP A 247 -15.11 -14.64 -3.06
N ASP A 248 -15.30 -15.95 -3.27
CA ASP A 248 -15.34 -16.92 -2.18
C ASP A 248 -14.00 -17.02 -1.49
N TYR A 249 -12.92 -17.17 -2.27
CA TYR A 249 -11.55 -17.17 -1.75
C TYR A 249 -11.28 -15.90 -0.92
N ARG A 250 -11.61 -14.70 -1.44
CA ARG A 250 -11.47 -13.45 -0.68
C ARG A 250 -12.26 -13.46 0.63
N ARG A 251 -13.49 -13.99 0.64
CA ARG A 251 -14.31 -14.09 1.85
C ARG A 251 -13.67 -15.02 2.88
N TYR A 252 -13.24 -16.21 2.48
CA TYR A 252 -12.60 -17.18 3.35
C TYR A 252 -11.27 -16.67 3.92
N MET A 253 -10.42 -16.09 3.06
CA MET A 253 -9.16 -15.49 3.48
C MET A 253 -9.33 -14.33 4.42
N ARG A 254 -10.31 -13.45 4.16
CA ARG A 254 -10.66 -12.36 5.09
C ARG A 254 -11.10 -12.93 6.43
N ASN A 255 -11.94 -13.96 6.45
CA ASN A 255 -12.39 -14.58 7.68
C ASN A 255 -11.20 -15.19 8.47
N MET A 256 -10.34 -15.97 7.81
CA MET A 256 -9.11 -16.51 8.41
C MET A 256 -8.22 -15.44 9.04
N LEU A 257 -7.97 -14.33 8.34
CA LEU A 257 -7.14 -13.24 8.84
C LEU A 257 -7.85 -12.41 9.94
N SER A 258 -9.18 -12.26 9.85
CA SER A 258 -9.98 -11.45 10.78
C SER A 258 -10.19 -12.12 12.14
N HIS A 259 -10.25 -13.45 12.20
CA HIS A 259 -10.43 -14.21 13.44
C HIS A 259 -9.17 -14.25 14.32
N ARG A 260 -8.15 -13.42 14.02
CA ARG A 260 -6.90 -13.37 14.76
C ARG A 260 -6.22 -14.75 14.86
N LEU A 261 -6.52 -15.66 13.93
CA LEU A 261 -5.96 -17.02 13.90
C LEU A 261 -4.43 -16.98 13.96
N MET A 262 -3.83 -15.90 13.43
CA MET A 262 -2.39 -15.70 13.37
C MET A 262 -1.87 -14.55 14.27
N ALA A 263 -2.73 -13.92 15.08
CA ALA A 263 -2.36 -12.73 15.87
C ALA A 263 -1.75 -13.04 17.24
N GLY A 264 -1.75 -14.31 17.66
CA GLY A 264 -1.23 -14.76 18.94
C GLY A 264 -0.05 -15.74 18.86
N MET A 265 0.46 -16.05 17.66
CA MET A 265 1.62 -16.95 17.53
C MET A 265 2.92 -16.20 17.82
N GLU A 266 3.91 -16.92 18.38
CA GLU A 266 5.27 -16.39 18.52
C GLU A 266 5.84 -16.09 17.13
N LYS A 267 6.31 -14.85 16.93
CA LYS A 267 6.73 -14.38 15.60
C LYS A 267 8.14 -14.85 15.28
N GLY A 268 8.27 -15.86 14.41
CA GLY A 268 9.55 -16.37 13.88
C GLY A 268 10.33 -15.43 12.94
N GLY A 269 10.01 -14.12 12.94
CA GLY A 269 10.53 -13.16 11.97
C GLY A 269 9.91 -13.28 10.57
N GLY A 270 9.93 -12.19 9.82
CA GLY A 270 9.40 -12.15 8.45
C GLY A 270 10.38 -12.71 7.41
N PRO A 271 9.91 -12.93 6.17
CA PRO A 271 10.78 -13.25 5.05
C PRO A 271 11.86 -12.18 4.85
N LYS A 272 13.07 -12.61 4.47
CA LYS A 272 14.20 -11.73 4.15
C LYS A 272 14.75 -12.07 2.78
N VAL A 273 15.09 -11.03 2.01
CA VAL A 273 15.74 -11.19 0.70
C VAL A 273 17.02 -12.02 0.88
N PRO A 274 17.19 -13.13 0.14
CA PRO A 274 18.39 -13.97 0.23
C PRO A 274 19.67 -13.20 -0.11
N PRO A 275 20.80 -13.42 0.60
CA PRO A 275 22.09 -12.79 0.30
C PRO A 275 22.57 -12.97 -1.15
N ARG A 276 22.25 -14.12 -1.77
CA ARG A 276 22.61 -14.40 -3.17
C ARG A 276 21.95 -13.48 -4.20
N LEU A 277 20.95 -12.68 -3.80
CA LEU A 277 20.31 -11.68 -4.65
C LEU A 277 20.89 -10.26 -4.42
N ARG A 278 21.97 -10.15 -3.65
CA ARG A 278 22.59 -8.87 -3.28
C ARG A 278 22.96 -8.01 -4.50
N SER A 279 23.56 -8.61 -5.52
CA SER A 279 23.95 -7.86 -6.72
C SER A 279 22.73 -7.26 -7.42
N GLN A 280 21.67 -8.04 -7.64
CA GLN A 280 20.47 -7.56 -8.33
C GLN A 280 19.73 -6.47 -7.53
N ILE A 281 19.63 -6.63 -6.21
CA ILE A 281 18.95 -5.63 -5.38
C ILE A 281 19.74 -4.33 -5.25
N ASP A 282 21.08 -4.41 -5.17
CA ASP A 282 21.95 -3.24 -5.15
C ASP A 282 21.88 -2.49 -6.48
N THR A 283 21.88 -3.20 -7.62
CA THR A 283 21.68 -2.58 -8.94
C THR A 283 20.36 -1.82 -9.00
N ARG A 284 19.24 -2.44 -8.60
CA ARG A 284 17.92 -1.78 -8.61
C ARG A 284 17.83 -0.62 -7.64
N ALA A 285 18.44 -0.73 -6.46
CA ALA A 285 18.48 0.37 -5.50
C ALA A 285 19.33 1.54 -6.04
N GLY A 286 20.47 1.22 -6.67
CA GLY A 286 21.32 2.19 -7.36
C GLY A 286 20.56 2.97 -8.44
N GLU A 287 19.83 2.27 -9.32
CA GLU A 287 18.98 2.89 -10.34
C GLU A 287 17.98 3.91 -9.75
N VAL A 288 17.33 3.56 -8.64
CA VAL A 288 16.39 4.46 -7.95
C VAL A 288 17.10 5.65 -7.31
N ILE A 289 18.23 5.41 -6.64
CA ILE A 289 19.02 6.46 -5.99
C ILE A 289 19.56 7.44 -7.03
N ASP A 290 20.09 6.93 -8.14
CA ASP A 290 20.63 7.74 -9.23
C ASP A 290 19.52 8.55 -9.90
N TYR A 291 18.34 7.96 -10.14
CA TYR A 291 17.19 8.70 -10.65
C TYR A 291 16.82 9.87 -9.74
N LEU A 292 16.68 9.62 -8.43
CA LEU A 292 16.26 10.65 -7.48
C LEU A 292 17.30 11.79 -7.36
N LYS A 293 18.60 11.45 -7.33
CA LYS A 293 19.69 12.44 -7.30
C LYS A 293 19.73 13.34 -8.52
N ASN A 294 19.28 12.85 -9.67
CA ASN A 294 19.30 13.57 -10.95
C ASN A 294 17.92 14.12 -11.35
N SER A 295 16.94 14.10 -10.43
CA SER A 295 15.59 14.61 -10.68
C SER A 295 15.35 15.93 -9.94
N ASP A 296 14.51 16.80 -10.50
CA ASP A 296 14.14 18.08 -9.90
C ASP A 296 12.95 17.98 -8.92
N VAL A 297 12.61 16.77 -8.47
CA VAL A 297 11.53 16.54 -7.50
C VAL A 297 11.95 17.00 -6.11
N ASP A 298 10.97 17.34 -5.25
CA ASP A 298 11.24 17.60 -3.84
C ASP A 298 11.49 16.29 -3.10
N PHE A 299 12.76 15.99 -2.81
CA PHE A 299 13.14 14.80 -2.04
C PHE A 299 13.09 15.08 -0.53
N VAL A 300 12.26 14.31 0.18
CA VAL A 300 12.00 14.48 1.62
C VAL A 300 12.41 13.23 2.41
N GLY A 301 13.62 13.25 2.96
CA GLY A 301 14.15 12.20 3.80
C GLY A 301 15.67 12.05 3.64
N ASP A 302 16.20 10.89 4.00
CA ASP A 302 17.59 10.54 3.75
C ASP A 302 17.68 9.57 2.57
N ILE A 303 18.65 9.77 1.68
CA ILE A 303 18.90 8.86 0.56
C ILE A 303 19.39 7.49 1.06
N GLU A 304 20.07 7.46 2.21
CA GLU A 304 20.54 6.23 2.84
C GLU A 304 19.38 5.34 3.33
N ASP A 305 18.17 5.88 3.51
CA ASP A 305 16.97 5.08 3.82
C ASP A 305 16.64 4.08 2.70
N LEU A 306 17.17 4.30 1.48
CA LEU A 306 16.98 3.44 0.31
C LEU A 306 18.03 2.34 0.18
N THR A 307 19.12 2.41 0.93
CA THR A 307 20.21 1.43 0.92
C THR A 307 19.68 0.06 1.42
N PRO A 308 19.77 -1.02 0.61
CA PRO A 308 19.24 -2.32 1.01
C PRO A 308 20.05 -2.98 2.15
N GLU A 309 19.41 -3.22 3.29
CA GLU A 309 20.00 -4.01 4.37
C GLU A 309 19.57 -5.48 4.29
N LEU A 310 20.52 -6.37 3.94
CA LEU A 310 20.28 -7.81 3.87
C LEU A 310 20.85 -8.51 5.11
N GLY A 311 20.09 -9.45 5.65
CA GLY A 311 20.58 -10.34 6.70
C GLY A 311 21.63 -11.33 6.18
N PRO A 312 22.45 -11.94 7.05
CA PRO A 312 23.56 -12.81 6.63
C PRO A 312 23.12 -14.15 6.03
N LYS A 313 21.87 -14.56 6.25
CA LYS A 313 21.35 -15.85 5.79
C LYS A 313 19.92 -15.71 5.29
N HIS A 314 19.57 -16.52 4.30
CA HIS A 314 18.18 -16.75 3.94
C HIS A 314 17.49 -17.56 5.05
N ASN A 315 16.30 -17.14 5.46
CA ASN A 315 15.56 -17.71 6.59
C ASN A 315 14.25 -18.37 6.14
N ALA A 316 14.28 -19.18 5.08
CA ALA A 316 13.10 -19.95 4.69
C ALA A 316 12.66 -20.89 5.83
N PRO A 317 11.35 -20.98 6.11
CA PRO A 317 10.86 -21.87 7.16
C PRO A 317 11.05 -23.34 6.77
N SER A 318 11.36 -24.19 7.75
CA SER A 318 11.37 -25.65 7.59
C SER A 318 9.95 -26.19 7.44
N ASP A 319 9.82 -27.43 6.96
CA ASP A 319 8.50 -28.09 6.91
C ASP A 319 7.90 -28.29 8.31
N GLU A 320 8.73 -28.45 9.34
CA GLU A 320 8.29 -28.53 10.73
C GLU A 320 7.73 -27.18 11.22
N GLU A 321 8.39 -26.06 10.90
CA GLU A 321 7.90 -24.73 11.26
C GLU A 321 6.58 -24.41 10.56
N VAL A 322 6.43 -24.80 9.29
CA VAL A 322 5.18 -24.65 8.54
C VAL A 322 4.08 -25.56 9.11
N LEU A 323 4.41 -26.80 9.48
CA LEU A 323 3.48 -27.74 10.12
C LEU A 323 2.97 -27.17 11.44
N ASN A 324 3.86 -26.66 12.29
CA ASN A 324 3.48 -26.04 13.56
C ASN A 324 2.53 -24.85 13.35
N ALA A 325 2.85 -23.96 12.40
CA ALA A 325 1.97 -22.85 12.03
C ALA A 325 0.59 -23.33 11.53
N SER A 326 0.53 -24.46 10.81
CA SER A 326 -0.73 -25.04 10.33
C SER A 326 -1.58 -25.60 11.48
N VAL A 327 -0.98 -26.29 12.44
CA VAL A 327 -1.66 -26.84 13.62
C VAL A 327 -2.23 -25.71 14.48
N GLU A 328 -1.45 -24.66 14.70
CA GLU A 328 -1.91 -23.48 15.44
C GLU A 328 -3.07 -22.77 14.74
N ALA A 329 -2.97 -22.57 13.42
CA ALA A 329 -4.04 -21.97 12.63
C ALA A 329 -5.34 -22.79 12.68
N MET A 330 -5.24 -24.12 12.54
CA MET A 330 -6.39 -25.03 12.63
C MET A 330 -7.00 -25.06 14.03
N ALA A 331 -6.19 -25.10 15.09
CA ALA A 331 -6.67 -25.04 16.46
C ALA A 331 -7.41 -23.72 16.74
N ALA A 332 -6.88 -22.60 16.25
CA ALA A 332 -7.52 -21.30 16.36
C ALA A 332 -8.86 -21.25 15.60
N LEU A 333 -8.93 -21.86 14.41
CA LEU A 333 -10.15 -21.95 13.61
C LEU A 333 -11.23 -22.75 14.34
N MET A 334 -10.86 -23.92 14.89
CA MET A 334 -11.78 -24.75 15.66
C MET A 334 -12.32 -24.02 16.90
N ARG A 335 -11.47 -23.27 17.62
CA ARG A 335 -11.90 -22.43 18.75
C ARG A 335 -12.85 -21.31 18.31
N ALA A 336 -12.61 -20.70 17.16
CA ALA A 336 -13.50 -19.66 16.61
C ALA A 336 -14.87 -20.23 16.24
N LEU A 337 -14.90 -21.39 15.57
CA LEU A 337 -16.13 -22.10 15.22
C LEU A 337 -16.93 -22.51 16.46
N ALA A 338 -16.25 -23.00 17.50
CA ALA A 338 -16.90 -23.37 18.77
C ALA A 338 -17.51 -22.17 19.51
N LYS A 339 -16.94 -20.97 19.38
CA LYS A 339 -17.40 -19.75 20.07
C LYS A 339 -18.53 -18.99 19.36
N GLY A 340 -18.88 -19.32 18.12
CA GLY A 340 -19.80 -18.52 17.31
C GLY A 340 -20.47 -19.28 16.17
N GLY A 341 -21.03 -20.46 16.47
CA GLY A 341 -21.56 -21.41 15.48
C GLY A 341 -22.41 -20.83 14.34
N ARG A 342 -21.84 -20.89 13.13
CA ARG A 342 -22.43 -21.56 11.97
C ARG A 342 -21.30 -22.08 11.07
N PRO A 343 -21.42 -23.28 10.46
CA PRO A 343 -20.40 -23.81 9.57
C PRO A 343 -20.32 -22.98 8.29
N LEU A 344 -19.13 -22.95 7.70
CA LEU A 344 -18.95 -22.59 6.29
C LEU A 344 -19.74 -23.61 5.45
N GLY A 345 -20.83 -23.16 4.81
CA GLY A 345 -21.59 -23.98 3.85
C GLY A 345 -23.08 -24.19 4.11
N ALA A 346 -23.72 -23.54 5.08
CA ALA A 346 -25.18 -23.56 5.16
C ALA A 346 -25.80 -22.52 4.21
N ASP A 347 -26.45 -22.98 3.14
CA ASP A 347 -27.35 -22.16 2.33
C ASP A 347 -28.37 -21.42 3.24
N PRO A 348 -28.81 -20.21 2.87
CA PRO A 348 -29.89 -19.57 3.61
C PRO A 348 -31.14 -20.45 3.53
N PRO A 349 -31.83 -20.75 4.65
CA PRO A 349 -33.18 -21.30 4.55
C PRO A 349 -34.02 -20.26 3.83
N GLY A 350 -34.58 -20.64 2.69
CA GLY A 350 -35.44 -19.78 1.90
C GLY A 350 -36.59 -19.26 2.74
N GLN A 351 -36.75 -17.93 2.74
CA GLN A 351 -37.99 -17.18 2.55
C GLN A 351 -37.71 -15.68 2.53
#